data_AF-A0A527ZQE6-F1
#
_entry.id   AF-A0A527ZQE6-F1
#
_cell.length_a   1.000
_cell.length_b   1.000
_cell.length_c   1.000
_cell.angle_alpha   90.00
_cell.angle_beta   90.00
_cell.angle_gamma   90.00
#
_symmetry.space_group_name_H-M   'P 1'
#
loop_
_entity.id
_entity.type
_entity.pdbx_description
1 polymer ?
#
loop_
_entity_poly.entity_id
_entity_poly.type
_entity_poly.pdbx_seq_one_letter_code
_entity_poly.pdbx_strand_id
1 'polypeptide(L)'
;VGLRSAETAEDRAKLALEELKRVGGFDRSVLIVVMPTGTGWIDPAAMDTVEYLHGGDVASVAMQYSYLTSWLSLLVEPGYGAEAARTLFAEIYSHWAKLPKESRPRLYLHGLSLGALSSEQSAELFEVIGDPYQGALWSGPPFPSRIWRSVTDDRERGSPAWLPRFRDGSYVRFTSQENGLAIPDAHWGPMRIVYLQYASDPVTFFDYRSLYRQPEWMAGPRGSDVSPELKWYPVVTLLQLTVDMAMATTAPMGYGHVYAPEHYIDAWIEVTDVRGWTAEQINRLKLEFLRRR
;
A
#
# COMPACT_ATOMS: atom_id res chain seq x y z
N VAL A 1 7.84 14.06 9.41
CA VAL A 1 8.29 14.39 10.78
C VAL A 1 9.02 13.22 11.40
N GLY A 2 10.21 13.44 11.95
CA GLY A 2 11.06 12.38 12.51
C GLY A 2 10.72 12.03 13.96
N LEU A 3 11.22 10.89 14.44
CA LEU A 3 10.92 10.40 15.79
C LEU A 3 11.36 11.37 16.90
N ARG A 4 12.45 12.11 16.68
CA ARG A 4 13.04 13.04 17.67
C ARG A 4 12.42 14.44 17.64
N SER A 5 11.44 14.68 16.79
CA SER A 5 10.88 16.03 16.61
C SER A 5 9.93 16.44 17.74
N ALA A 6 9.32 15.50 18.46
CA ALA A 6 8.58 15.72 19.70
C ALA A 6 8.45 14.40 20.48
N GLU A 7 8.07 14.47 21.76
CA GLU A 7 8.04 13.30 22.67
C GLU A 7 6.89 12.33 22.36
N THR A 8 5.70 12.86 22.06
CA THR A 8 4.47 12.07 21.85
C THR A 8 4.16 11.87 20.37
N ALA A 9 3.30 10.90 20.03
CA ALA A 9 2.83 10.73 18.65
C ALA A 9 1.92 11.91 18.24
N GLU A 10 1.14 12.43 19.19
CA GLU A 10 0.21 13.55 19.03
C GLU A 10 0.95 14.84 18.70
N ASP A 11 2.03 15.14 19.43
CA ASP A 11 2.80 16.36 19.17
C ASP A 11 3.57 16.28 17.85
N ARG A 12 4.03 15.09 17.47
CA ARG A 12 4.62 14.86 16.13
C ARG A 12 3.58 14.99 15.02
N ALA A 13 2.35 14.54 15.22
CA ALA A 13 1.26 14.68 14.26
C ALA A 13 0.84 16.16 14.09
N LYS A 14 0.71 16.91 15.19
CA LYS A 14 0.47 18.35 15.15
C LYS A 14 1.59 19.08 14.42
N LEU A 15 2.84 18.75 14.71
CA LEU A 15 3.99 19.31 14.01
C LEU A 15 3.95 18.99 12.50
N ALA A 16 3.53 17.78 12.13
CA ALA A 16 3.37 17.39 10.74
C ALA A 16 2.27 18.20 10.04
N LEU A 17 1.15 18.44 10.72
CA LEU A 17 0.08 19.30 10.24
C LEU A 17 0.54 20.75 10.05
N GLU A 18 1.22 21.32 11.04
CA GLU A 18 1.71 22.70 10.97
C GLU A 18 2.75 22.88 9.86
N GLU A 19 3.65 21.90 9.69
CA GLU A 19 4.60 21.91 8.59
C GLU A 19 3.90 21.77 7.23
N LEU A 20 2.90 20.89 7.13
CA LEU A 20 2.10 20.71 5.91
C LEU A 20 1.38 22.01 5.52
N LYS A 21 0.83 22.75 6.50
CA LYS A 21 0.25 24.08 6.26
C LYS A 21 1.31 25.08 5.82
N ARG A 22 2.47 25.11 6.50
CA ARG A 22 3.56 26.07 6.23
C ARG A 22 4.07 25.98 4.79
N VAL A 23 4.10 24.78 4.22
CA VAL A 23 4.57 24.55 2.85
C VAL A 23 3.46 24.61 1.79
N GLY A 24 2.23 25.01 2.17
CA GLY A 24 1.10 25.10 1.25
C GLY A 24 0.60 23.73 0.77
N GLY A 25 0.72 22.68 1.60
CA GLY A 25 0.35 21.32 1.21
C GLY A 25 -1.15 21.15 0.91
N PHE A 26 -2.01 21.96 1.53
CA PHE A 26 -3.45 21.97 1.26
C PHE A 26 -3.85 22.80 0.03
N ASP A 27 -2.89 23.46 -0.65
CA ASP A 27 -3.13 24.16 -1.91
C ASP A 27 -2.90 23.25 -3.13
N ARG A 28 -2.42 22.01 -2.90
CA ARG A 28 -2.18 21.01 -3.94
C ARG A 28 -3.47 20.32 -4.37
N SER A 29 -3.47 19.73 -5.56
CA SER A 29 -4.62 18.91 -6.00
C SER A 29 -4.70 17.54 -5.30
N VAL A 30 -3.55 17.00 -4.89
CA VAL A 30 -3.43 15.65 -4.30
C VAL A 30 -2.70 15.75 -2.95
N LEU A 31 -3.32 15.21 -1.90
CA LEU A 31 -2.72 15.06 -0.58
C LEU A 31 -2.62 13.57 -0.23
N ILE A 32 -1.42 13.10 0.07
CA ILE A 32 -1.16 11.70 0.42
C ILE A 32 -0.66 11.62 1.86
N VAL A 33 -1.42 10.94 2.71
CA VAL A 33 -0.97 10.56 4.05
C VAL A 33 -0.24 9.23 3.93
N VAL A 34 1.09 9.29 4.03
CA VAL A 34 1.98 8.14 3.81
C VAL A 34 2.36 7.54 5.16
N MET A 35 1.99 6.29 5.36
CA MET A 35 2.42 5.49 6.52
C MET A 35 3.75 4.83 6.17
N PRO A 36 4.88 5.32 6.72
CA PRO A 36 6.17 4.73 6.42
C PRO A 36 6.31 3.36 7.08
N THR A 37 7.35 2.63 6.71
CA THR A 37 7.81 1.50 7.53
C THR A 37 8.49 1.98 8.83
N GLY A 38 8.80 1.07 9.75
CA GLY A 38 9.30 1.36 11.10
C GLY A 38 10.31 2.51 11.18
N THR A 39 11.37 2.45 10.38
CA THR A 39 12.47 3.44 10.34
C THR A 39 12.08 4.82 9.79
N GLY A 40 10.84 5.01 9.35
CA GLY A 40 10.41 6.21 8.62
C GLY A 40 10.67 6.12 7.12
N TRP A 41 11.11 4.96 6.60
CA TRP A 41 11.37 4.78 5.17
C TRP A 41 10.06 4.73 4.38
N ILE A 42 10.04 5.49 3.28
CA ILE A 42 8.96 5.60 2.31
C ILE A 42 9.52 5.12 0.98
N ASP A 43 8.73 4.34 0.24
CA ASP A 43 9.13 3.76 -1.03
C ASP A 43 9.23 4.83 -2.14
N PRO A 44 10.43 5.15 -2.64
CA PRO A 44 10.57 6.10 -3.74
C PRO A 44 9.89 5.62 -5.01
N ALA A 45 9.80 4.30 -5.24
CA ALA A 45 9.11 3.76 -6.41
C ALA A 45 7.62 4.12 -6.42
N ALA A 46 7.00 4.20 -5.24
CA ALA A 46 5.64 4.65 -5.09
C ALA A 46 5.52 6.17 -5.24
N MET A 47 6.37 6.93 -4.54
CA MET A 47 6.20 8.38 -4.46
C MET A 47 6.65 9.11 -5.71
N ASP A 48 7.79 8.72 -6.31
CA ASP A 48 8.27 9.36 -7.54
C ASP A 48 7.22 9.21 -8.65
N THR A 49 6.62 8.04 -8.79
CA THR A 49 5.68 7.79 -9.89
C THR A 49 4.41 8.65 -9.81
N VAL A 50 3.85 8.85 -8.62
CA VAL A 50 2.69 9.74 -8.44
C VAL A 50 3.05 11.21 -8.65
N GLU A 51 4.25 11.63 -8.27
CA GLU A 51 4.76 12.99 -8.54
C GLU A 51 4.83 13.25 -10.06
N TYR A 52 5.35 12.30 -10.84
CA TYR A 52 5.36 12.44 -12.31
C TYR A 52 3.93 12.47 -12.89
N LEU A 53 3.03 11.60 -12.42
CA LEU A 53 1.66 11.51 -12.94
C LEU A 53 0.86 12.81 -12.73
N HIS A 54 1.09 13.50 -11.61
CA HIS A 54 0.42 14.77 -11.27
C HIS A 54 1.29 16.01 -11.53
N GLY A 55 2.45 15.86 -12.19
CA GLY A 55 3.31 16.98 -12.54
C GLY A 55 3.85 17.76 -11.33
N GLY A 56 4.06 17.09 -10.19
CA GLY A 56 4.52 17.71 -8.94
C GLY A 56 3.42 18.42 -8.14
N ASP A 57 2.14 18.27 -8.52
CA ASP A 57 1.00 18.82 -7.78
C ASP A 57 0.50 17.86 -6.68
N VAL A 58 1.45 17.40 -5.86
CA VAL A 58 1.24 16.47 -4.75
C VAL A 58 1.80 17.08 -3.48
N ALA A 59 1.10 16.89 -2.38
CA ALA A 59 1.63 17.03 -1.04
C ALA A 59 1.62 15.66 -0.37
N SER A 60 2.76 15.21 0.16
CA SER A 60 2.85 13.99 0.97
C SER A 60 3.23 14.31 2.41
N VAL A 61 2.57 13.68 3.38
CA VAL A 61 2.87 13.84 4.80
C VAL A 61 3.08 12.48 5.46
N ALA A 62 4.14 12.37 6.25
CA ALA A 62 4.51 11.14 6.94
C ALA A 62 5.11 11.41 8.32
N MET A 63 4.97 10.43 9.21
CA MET A 63 5.49 10.47 10.56
C MET A 63 6.22 9.17 10.88
N GLN A 64 7.49 9.28 11.27
CA GLN A 64 8.27 8.14 11.74
C GLN A 64 7.78 7.69 13.12
N TYR A 65 7.68 6.37 13.33
CA TYR A 65 7.23 5.77 14.59
C TYR A 65 8.25 4.82 15.23
N SER A 66 9.31 4.36 14.55
CA SER A 66 10.30 3.47 15.16
C SER A 66 11.72 3.64 14.58
N TYR A 67 12.68 2.93 15.17
CA TYR A 67 14.01 2.68 14.59
C TYR A 67 14.17 1.22 14.12
N LEU A 68 13.19 0.35 14.40
CA LEU A 68 13.24 -1.05 14.02
C LEU A 68 12.99 -1.22 12.51
N THR A 69 13.71 -2.16 11.90
CA THR A 69 13.46 -2.59 10.53
C THR A 69 12.11 -3.31 10.45
N SER A 70 11.42 -3.17 9.32
CA SER A 70 10.00 -3.57 9.17
C SER A 70 9.72 -5.03 9.51
N TRP A 71 10.56 -5.98 9.10
CA TRP A 71 10.34 -7.40 9.37
C TRP A 71 10.52 -7.76 10.86
N LEU A 72 11.41 -7.07 11.58
CA LEU A 72 11.55 -7.23 13.03
C LEU A 72 10.35 -6.64 13.76
N SER A 73 9.88 -5.46 13.34
CA SER A 73 8.67 -4.84 13.90
C SER A 73 7.43 -5.71 13.70
N LEU A 74 7.31 -6.43 12.58
CA LEU A 74 6.19 -7.34 12.29
C LEU A 74 6.09 -8.48 13.33
N LEU A 75 7.23 -8.97 13.80
CA LEU A 75 7.31 -10.09 14.76
C LEU A 75 7.18 -9.63 16.22
N VAL A 76 7.61 -8.41 16.53
CA VAL A 76 7.80 -7.96 17.92
C VAL A 76 6.70 -6.99 18.37
N GLU A 77 6.36 -5.96 17.57
CA GLU A 77 5.49 -4.86 18.01
C GLU A 77 4.68 -4.22 16.85
N PRO A 78 3.68 -4.90 16.28
CA PRO A 78 2.84 -4.32 15.23
C PRO A 78 1.92 -3.18 15.73
N GLY A 79 1.63 -3.12 17.03
CA GLY A 79 0.67 -2.16 17.60
C GLY A 79 1.11 -0.69 17.57
N TYR A 80 2.42 -0.42 17.70
CA TYR A 80 2.93 0.96 17.79
C TYR A 80 2.81 1.72 16.46
N GLY A 81 2.92 1.00 15.32
CA GLY A 81 2.71 1.57 13.99
C GLY A 81 1.26 2.01 13.77
N ALA A 82 0.31 1.22 14.24
CA ALA A 82 -1.13 1.51 14.10
C ALA A 82 -1.53 2.77 14.88
N GLU A 83 -1.05 2.93 16.11
CA GLU A 83 -1.33 4.12 16.93
C GLU A 83 -0.77 5.38 16.28
N ALA A 84 0.50 5.38 15.88
CA ALA A 84 1.12 6.51 15.19
C ALA A 84 0.40 6.85 13.87
N ALA A 85 0.01 5.83 13.11
CA ALA A 85 -0.73 6.00 11.86
C ALA A 85 -2.10 6.62 12.09
N ARG A 86 -2.84 6.13 13.10
CA ARG A 86 -4.12 6.68 13.53
C ARG A 86 -3.98 8.14 13.94
N THR A 87 -3.00 8.47 14.78
CA THR A 87 -2.80 9.83 15.28
C THR A 87 -2.46 10.81 14.16
N LEU A 88 -1.58 10.44 13.23
CA LEU A 88 -1.29 11.27 12.07
C LEU A 88 -2.52 11.44 11.16
N PHE A 89 -3.20 10.35 10.82
CA PHE A 89 -4.39 10.41 9.96
C PHE A 89 -5.48 11.28 10.60
N ALA A 90 -5.77 11.08 11.89
CA ALA A 90 -6.77 11.84 12.64
C ALA A 90 -6.52 13.35 12.57
N GLU A 91 -5.28 13.77 12.80
CA GLU A 91 -4.88 15.18 12.84
C GLU A 91 -5.02 15.83 11.45
N ILE A 92 -4.52 15.16 10.40
CA ILE A 92 -4.60 15.67 9.03
C ILE A 92 -6.06 15.68 8.53
N TYR A 93 -6.78 14.58 8.73
CA TYR A 93 -8.19 14.45 8.33
C TYR A 93 -9.07 15.49 9.02
N SER A 94 -8.88 15.71 10.33
CA SER A 94 -9.65 16.70 11.10
C SER A 94 -9.46 18.13 10.59
N HIS A 95 -8.30 18.45 10.02
CA HIS A 95 -8.08 19.73 9.35
C HIS A 95 -8.69 19.73 7.94
N TRP A 96 -8.37 18.72 7.13
CA TRP A 96 -8.85 18.57 5.76
C TRP A 96 -10.38 18.60 5.64
N ALA A 97 -11.08 17.95 6.58
CA ALA A 97 -12.54 17.89 6.61
C ALA A 97 -13.21 19.26 6.88
N LYS A 98 -12.46 20.24 7.42
CA LYS A 98 -12.95 21.61 7.66
C LYS A 98 -12.76 22.52 6.46
N LEU A 99 -11.97 22.10 5.46
CA LEU A 99 -11.76 22.87 4.24
C LEU A 99 -12.98 22.76 3.31
N PRO A 100 -13.29 23.79 2.50
CA PRO A 100 -14.35 23.71 1.50
C PRO A 100 -14.12 22.53 0.55
N LYS A 101 -15.17 21.75 0.27
CA LYS A 101 -15.06 20.51 -0.52
C LYS A 101 -14.59 20.77 -1.94
N GLU A 102 -14.90 21.95 -2.47
CA GLU A 102 -14.63 22.37 -3.83
C GLU A 102 -13.17 22.82 -4.04
N SER A 103 -12.46 23.18 -2.96
CA SER A 103 -11.10 23.74 -3.04
C SER A 103 -10.03 22.93 -2.32
N ARG A 104 -10.42 21.92 -1.53
CA ARG A 104 -9.47 21.08 -0.80
C ARG A 104 -8.84 20.00 -1.70
N PRO A 105 -7.62 19.54 -1.39
CA PRO A 105 -6.98 18.44 -2.11
C PRO A 105 -7.83 17.17 -2.03
N ARG A 106 -7.72 16.31 -3.04
CA ARG A 106 -8.16 14.92 -2.89
C ARG A 106 -7.20 14.22 -1.94
N LEU A 107 -7.74 13.61 -0.89
CA LEU A 107 -7.00 12.91 0.16
C LEU A 107 -6.86 11.43 -0.18
N TYR A 108 -5.63 10.93 -0.15
CA TYR A 108 -5.28 9.54 -0.41
C TYR A 108 -4.41 8.98 0.71
N LEU A 109 -4.42 7.66 0.85
CA LEU A 109 -3.58 6.92 1.79
C LEU A 109 -2.56 6.06 1.03
N HIS A 110 -1.37 5.92 1.60
CA HIS A 110 -0.36 5.01 1.09
C HIS A 110 0.44 4.36 2.20
N GLY A 111 0.87 3.13 1.95
CA GLY A 111 1.91 2.47 2.72
C GLY A 111 2.39 1.19 2.04
N LEU A 112 3.67 0.89 2.24
CA LEU A 112 4.28 -0.40 1.90
C LEU A 112 4.38 -1.25 3.17
N SER A 113 4.10 -2.55 3.10
CA SER A 113 4.37 -3.49 4.19
C SER A 113 3.61 -3.12 5.48
N LEU A 114 4.32 -2.96 6.60
CA LEU A 114 3.76 -2.41 7.83
C LEU A 114 3.08 -1.05 7.64
N GLY A 115 3.49 -0.25 6.67
CA GLY A 115 2.81 0.97 6.29
C GLY A 115 1.40 0.69 5.76
N ALA A 116 1.24 -0.33 4.90
CA ALA A 116 -0.08 -0.78 4.43
C ALA A 116 -0.95 -1.26 5.60
N LEU A 117 -0.40 -2.12 6.48
CA LEU A 117 -1.10 -2.58 7.69
C LEU A 117 -1.55 -1.41 8.57
N SER A 118 -0.66 -0.47 8.86
CA SER A 118 -0.95 0.66 9.74
C SER A 118 -1.93 1.63 9.08
N SER A 119 -1.85 1.81 7.76
CA SER A 119 -2.77 2.62 6.97
C SER A 119 -4.18 2.02 6.86
N GLU A 120 -4.29 0.69 6.76
CA GLU A 120 -5.58 -0.01 6.85
C GLU A 120 -6.28 0.25 8.19
N GLN A 121 -5.49 0.41 9.26
CA GLN A 121 -5.97 0.56 10.64
C GLN A 121 -6.15 2.03 11.05
N SER A 122 -5.69 3.00 10.26
CA SER A 122 -5.66 4.40 10.66
C SER A 122 -6.99 5.12 10.51
N ALA A 123 -7.87 4.65 9.62
CA ALA A 123 -9.15 5.29 9.31
C ALA A 123 -10.31 4.62 10.06
N GLU A 124 -11.11 5.42 10.78
CA GLU A 124 -12.28 4.95 11.49
C GLU A 124 -13.53 4.96 10.60
N LEU A 125 -14.48 4.06 10.89
CA LEU A 125 -15.71 3.90 10.12
C LEU A 125 -16.51 5.22 9.98
N PHE A 126 -16.61 6.00 11.06
CA PHE A 126 -17.39 7.25 11.04
C PHE A 126 -16.72 8.36 10.22
N GLU A 127 -15.38 8.36 10.15
CA GLU A 127 -14.64 9.28 9.27
C GLU A 127 -14.96 8.93 7.80
N VAL A 128 -14.93 7.64 7.46
CA VAL A 128 -15.25 7.16 6.10
C VAL A 128 -16.71 7.41 5.71
N ILE A 129 -17.66 7.29 6.64
CA ILE A 129 -19.09 7.52 6.34
C ILE A 129 -19.41 9.01 6.16
N GLY A 130 -18.80 9.88 6.97
CA GLY A 130 -19.12 11.31 6.97
C GLY A 130 -18.53 12.06 5.78
N ASP A 131 -17.24 11.87 5.52
CA ASP A 131 -16.53 12.55 4.43
C ASP A 131 -15.35 11.70 3.92
N PRO A 132 -15.61 10.68 3.08
CA PRO A 132 -14.61 9.71 2.70
C PRO A 132 -13.40 10.35 2.02
N TYR A 133 -12.21 9.84 2.33
CA TYR A 133 -11.02 10.05 1.51
C TYR A 133 -11.20 9.34 0.14
N GLN A 134 -10.48 9.79 -0.88
CA GLN A 134 -10.74 9.40 -2.27
C GLN A 134 -10.16 8.05 -2.65
N GLY A 135 -9.13 7.57 -1.95
CA GLY A 135 -8.60 6.24 -2.21
C GLY A 135 -7.36 5.88 -1.40
N ALA A 136 -6.90 4.65 -1.58
CA ALA A 136 -5.67 4.15 -0.98
C ALA A 136 -4.91 3.26 -1.96
N LEU A 137 -3.57 3.38 -1.94
CA LEU A 137 -2.68 2.43 -2.58
C LEU A 137 -1.85 1.72 -1.52
N TRP A 138 -2.10 0.43 -1.36
CA TRP A 138 -1.38 -0.40 -0.40
C TRP A 138 -0.55 -1.45 -1.10
N SER A 139 0.72 -1.54 -0.71
CA SER A 139 1.67 -2.41 -1.38
C SER A 139 2.24 -3.44 -0.42
N GLY A 140 2.25 -4.70 -0.86
CA GLY A 140 2.70 -5.83 -0.04
C GLY A 140 2.15 -5.82 1.39
N PRO A 141 0.82 -5.73 1.61
CA PRO A 141 0.28 -5.83 2.96
C PRO A 141 0.78 -7.12 3.61
N PRO A 142 1.36 -7.07 4.81
CA PRO A 142 1.93 -8.25 5.43
C PRO A 142 0.80 -9.18 5.84
N PHE A 143 1.11 -10.47 5.96
CA PHE A 143 0.09 -11.48 6.25
C PHE A 143 -0.82 -11.16 7.46
N PRO A 144 -0.44 -10.43 8.54
CA PRO A 144 -1.36 -10.06 9.63
C PRO A 144 -2.43 -9.02 9.28
N SER A 145 -2.36 -8.36 8.12
CA SER A 145 -3.35 -7.38 7.65
C SER A 145 -4.74 -7.97 7.57
N ARG A 146 -5.61 -7.57 8.51
CA ARG A 146 -6.94 -8.18 8.67
C ARG A 146 -7.90 -7.79 7.56
N ILE A 147 -7.85 -6.55 7.08
CA ILE A 147 -8.73 -6.09 6.00
C ILE A 147 -8.32 -6.78 4.70
N TRP A 148 -7.03 -6.72 4.35
CA TRP A 148 -6.49 -7.45 3.21
C TRP A 148 -6.85 -8.95 3.24
N ARG A 149 -6.69 -9.61 4.40
CA ARG A 149 -7.00 -11.03 4.55
C ARG A 149 -8.50 -11.30 4.37
N SER A 150 -9.38 -10.49 4.96
CA SER A 150 -10.83 -10.62 4.78
C SER A 150 -11.22 -10.47 3.31
N VAL A 151 -10.68 -9.47 2.61
CA VAL A 151 -10.93 -9.25 1.18
C VAL A 151 -10.42 -10.42 0.33
N THR A 152 -9.27 -10.98 0.66
CA THR A 152 -8.67 -12.13 -0.04
C THR A 152 -9.44 -13.43 0.23
N ASP A 153 -9.89 -13.66 1.47
CA ASP A 153 -10.65 -14.84 1.84
C ASP A 153 -12.07 -14.80 1.23
N ASP A 154 -12.69 -13.62 1.15
CA ASP A 154 -14.03 -13.37 0.57
C ASP A 154 -14.01 -13.08 -0.95
N ARG A 155 -12.89 -13.38 -1.63
CA ARG A 155 -12.74 -13.18 -3.09
C ARG A 155 -13.73 -14.02 -3.91
N GLU A 156 -13.96 -13.60 -5.15
CA GLU A 156 -14.71 -14.38 -6.13
C GLU A 156 -14.09 -15.77 -6.33
N ARG A 157 -14.94 -16.81 -6.31
CA ARG A 157 -14.51 -18.18 -6.57
C ARG A 157 -13.81 -18.27 -7.93
N GLY A 158 -12.64 -18.91 -7.93
CA GLY A 158 -11.81 -19.08 -9.13
C GLY A 158 -10.73 -18.02 -9.31
N SER A 159 -10.82 -16.88 -8.62
CA SER A 159 -9.69 -15.95 -8.56
C SER A 159 -8.58 -16.48 -7.63
N PRO A 160 -7.30 -16.38 -8.03
CA PRO A 160 -6.20 -16.86 -7.20
C PRO A 160 -6.02 -15.98 -5.96
N ALA A 161 -5.58 -16.56 -4.84
CA ALA A 161 -5.37 -15.81 -3.59
C ALA A 161 -4.31 -14.70 -3.73
N TRP A 162 -3.38 -14.84 -4.68
CA TRP A 162 -2.35 -13.83 -4.93
C TRP A 162 -2.82 -12.69 -5.85
N LEU A 163 -3.92 -12.86 -6.59
CA LEU A 163 -4.57 -11.82 -7.39
C LEU A 163 -6.09 -11.97 -7.28
N PRO A 164 -6.67 -11.68 -6.12
CA PRO A 164 -8.09 -11.90 -5.86
C PRO A 164 -8.95 -10.89 -6.64
N ARG A 165 -10.12 -11.34 -7.09
CA ARG A 165 -11.20 -10.44 -7.52
C ARG A 165 -12.16 -10.31 -6.36
N PHE A 166 -12.44 -9.08 -5.92
CA PHE A 166 -13.30 -8.86 -4.77
C PHE A 166 -14.60 -8.18 -5.19
N ARG A 167 -15.72 -8.88 -4.97
CA ARG A 167 -17.07 -8.42 -5.37
C ARG A 167 -17.06 -7.96 -6.83
N ASP A 168 -17.78 -6.89 -7.15
CA ASP A 168 -17.85 -6.28 -8.47
C ASP A 168 -16.65 -5.34 -8.80
N GLY A 169 -15.61 -5.31 -7.97
CA GLY A 169 -14.45 -4.44 -8.19
C GLY A 169 -14.74 -2.95 -8.08
N SER A 170 -15.85 -2.55 -7.43
CA SER A 170 -16.23 -1.13 -7.28
C SER A 170 -15.49 -0.38 -6.16
N TYR A 171 -14.85 -1.09 -5.23
CA TYR A 171 -14.16 -0.46 -4.07
C TYR A 171 -12.73 -0.95 -3.86
N VAL A 172 -12.45 -2.22 -4.16
CA VAL A 172 -11.12 -2.82 -3.99
C VAL A 172 -10.74 -3.58 -5.25
N ARG A 173 -9.53 -3.31 -5.76
CA ARG A 173 -8.92 -4.06 -6.87
C ARG A 173 -7.49 -4.45 -6.53
N PHE A 174 -7.00 -5.50 -7.19
CA PHE A 174 -5.67 -6.04 -7.00
C PHE A 174 -4.90 -6.01 -8.31
N THR A 175 -3.60 -5.78 -8.23
CA THR A 175 -2.69 -5.84 -9.37
C THR A 175 -1.32 -6.39 -8.96
N SER A 176 -0.57 -6.85 -9.95
CA SER A 176 0.77 -7.42 -9.80
C SER A 176 1.71 -6.83 -10.86
N GLN A 177 2.71 -7.57 -11.33
CA GLN A 177 3.58 -7.17 -12.45
C GLN A 177 2.79 -6.94 -13.75
N GLU A 178 1.75 -7.73 -13.96
CA GLU A 178 0.78 -7.49 -15.03
C GLU A 178 -0.38 -6.67 -14.47
N ASN A 179 -0.76 -5.60 -15.19
CA ASN A 179 -1.84 -4.72 -14.77
C ASN A 179 -3.19 -5.46 -14.84
N GLY A 180 -3.76 -5.75 -13.66
CA GLY A 180 -5.04 -6.44 -13.50
C GLY A 180 -6.22 -5.52 -13.16
N LEU A 181 -6.04 -4.19 -13.19
CA LEU A 181 -7.01 -3.25 -12.65
C LEU A 181 -8.20 -2.97 -13.57
N ALA A 182 -8.05 -3.22 -14.87
CA ALA A 182 -9.11 -3.09 -15.85
C ALA A 182 -10.06 -4.30 -15.78
N ILE A 183 -11.11 -4.17 -14.96
CA ILE A 183 -12.15 -5.19 -14.83
C ILE A 183 -13.33 -4.82 -15.75
N PRO A 184 -13.74 -5.71 -16.69
CA PRO A 184 -14.91 -5.48 -17.52
C PRO A 184 -16.15 -5.16 -16.68
N ASP A 185 -16.94 -4.18 -17.12
CA ASP A 185 -18.21 -3.74 -16.52
C ASP A 185 -18.13 -3.19 -15.07
N ALA A 186 -16.94 -3.13 -14.46
CA ALA A 186 -16.77 -2.60 -13.12
C ALA A 186 -16.53 -1.09 -13.11
N HIS A 187 -17.33 -0.38 -12.33
CA HIS A 187 -17.19 1.06 -12.11
C HIS A 187 -16.74 1.34 -10.69
N TRP A 188 -15.78 2.25 -10.54
CA TRP A 188 -15.36 2.71 -9.22
C TRP A 188 -16.47 3.46 -8.50
N GLY A 189 -16.64 3.16 -7.22
CA GLY A 189 -17.38 3.98 -6.27
C GLY A 189 -16.60 5.25 -5.89
N PRO A 190 -17.06 5.97 -4.85
CA PRO A 190 -16.45 7.23 -4.43
C PRO A 190 -15.05 7.08 -3.82
N MET A 191 -14.67 5.86 -3.43
CA MET A 191 -13.38 5.53 -2.81
C MET A 191 -12.74 4.36 -3.57
N ARG A 192 -11.48 4.56 -4.00
CA ARG A 192 -10.74 3.58 -4.81
C ARG A 192 -9.57 2.99 -4.02
N ILE A 193 -9.63 1.70 -3.70
CA ILE A 193 -8.55 0.99 -3.00
C ILE A 193 -7.88 0.04 -3.99
N VAL A 194 -6.58 0.18 -4.15
CA VAL A 194 -5.76 -0.75 -4.93
C VAL A 194 -4.73 -1.41 -4.04
N TYR A 195 -4.68 -2.74 -4.11
CA TYR A 195 -3.58 -3.53 -3.58
C TYR A 195 -2.61 -3.87 -4.71
N LEU A 196 -1.35 -3.48 -4.54
CA LEU A 196 -0.24 -3.94 -5.37
C LEU A 196 0.50 -5.04 -4.61
N GLN A 197 0.47 -6.27 -5.10
CA GLN A 197 1.10 -7.40 -4.43
C GLN A 197 1.66 -8.39 -5.44
N TYR A 198 2.82 -8.97 -5.14
CA TYR A 198 3.43 -10.00 -5.98
C TYR A 198 3.21 -11.38 -5.39
N ALA A 199 2.93 -12.38 -6.23
CA ALA A 199 2.70 -13.74 -5.72
C ALA A 199 3.97 -14.34 -5.08
N SER A 200 5.15 -13.86 -5.47
CA SER A 200 6.43 -14.21 -4.86
C SER A 200 6.71 -13.48 -3.54
N ASP A 201 5.86 -12.55 -3.08
CA ASP A 201 6.09 -11.76 -1.86
C ASP A 201 5.94 -12.63 -0.59
N PRO A 202 7.05 -12.99 0.08
CA PRO A 202 6.99 -13.84 1.25
C PRO A 202 6.50 -13.09 2.48
N VAL A 203 6.45 -11.76 2.50
CA VAL A 203 5.91 -10.98 3.63
C VAL A 203 4.38 -10.97 3.57
N THR A 204 3.81 -10.87 2.37
CA THR A 204 2.36 -10.91 2.14
C THR A 204 1.80 -12.33 2.26
N PHE A 205 2.46 -13.32 1.66
CA PHE A 205 1.91 -14.68 1.53
C PHE A 205 2.43 -15.70 2.55
N PHE A 206 3.19 -15.24 3.55
CA PHE A 206 3.53 -16.08 4.69
C PHE A 206 2.27 -16.55 5.45
N ASP A 207 2.20 -17.84 5.76
CA ASP A 207 1.10 -18.41 6.53
C ASP A 207 1.67 -19.42 7.54
N TYR A 208 1.54 -19.14 8.84
CA TYR A 208 1.94 -20.07 9.91
C TYR A 208 1.23 -21.43 9.79
N ARG A 209 0.04 -21.47 9.19
CA ARG A 209 -0.73 -22.70 8.97
C ARG A 209 -0.09 -23.59 7.90
N SER A 210 0.89 -23.10 7.13
CA SER A 210 1.70 -23.90 6.20
C SER A 210 2.40 -25.07 6.87
N LEU A 211 2.54 -25.04 8.21
CA LEU A 211 2.98 -26.15 9.04
C LEU A 211 2.18 -27.44 8.81
N TYR A 212 0.86 -27.32 8.64
CA TYR A 212 -0.06 -28.48 8.56
C TYR A 212 -1.13 -28.37 7.46
N ARG A 213 -1.19 -27.26 6.71
CA ARG A 213 -2.14 -27.03 5.62
C ARG A 213 -1.48 -26.31 4.45
N GLN A 214 -1.68 -26.80 3.23
CA GLN A 214 -1.21 -26.11 2.03
C GLN A 214 -1.78 -24.68 1.95
N PRO A 215 -0.95 -23.64 1.77
CA PRO A 215 -1.45 -22.28 1.54
C PRO A 215 -2.28 -22.18 0.26
N GLU A 216 -3.34 -21.37 0.26
CA GLU A 216 -4.26 -21.27 -0.88
C GLU A 216 -3.58 -20.77 -2.15
N TRP A 217 -2.61 -19.86 -2.01
CA TRP A 217 -1.81 -19.35 -3.13
C TRP A 217 -0.92 -20.43 -3.78
N MET A 218 -0.65 -21.55 -3.09
CA MET A 218 0.10 -22.69 -3.62
C MET A 218 -0.79 -23.79 -4.23
N ALA A 219 -2.11 -23.76 -3.97
CA ALA A 219 -3.05 -24.82 -4.36
C ALA A 219 -3.67 -24.59 -5.75
N GLY A 220 -3.81 -23.33 -6.17
CA GLY A 220 -4.35 -22.93 -7.48
C GLY A 220 -3.28 -22.51 -8.48
N PRO A 221 -3.69 -21.76 -9.53
CA PRO A 221 -2.75 -21.11 -10.45
C PRO A 221 -1.79 -20.22 -9.66
N ARG A 222 -0.49 -20.43 -9.86
CA ARG A 222 0.55 -19.64 -9.22
C ARG A 222 0.83 -18.38 -10.02
N GLY A 223 1.32 -17.35 -9.36
CA GLY A 223 1.84 -16.17 -10.05
C GLY A 223 3.03 -16.55 -10.94
N SER A 224 3.22 -15.78 -12.00
CA SER A 224 4.31 -15.98 -12.97
C SER A 224 5.71 -15.85 -12.36
N ASP A 225 5.80 -15.23 -11.19
CA ASP A 225 6.99 -15.01 -10.40
C ASP A 225 7.24 -16.08 -9.32
N VAL A 226 6.39 -17.09 -9.20
CA VAL A 226 6.56 -18.22 -8.27
C VAL A 226 7.08 -19.44 -9.02
N SER A 227 8.18 -20.02 -8.54
CA SER A 227 8.75 -21.23 -9.15
C SER A 227 7.73 -22.39 -9.19
N PRO A 228 7.56 -23.08 -10.32
CA PRO A 228 6.72 -24.27 -10.41
C PRO A 228 7.29 -25.45 -9.60
N GLU A 229 8.59 -25.40 -9.25
CA GLU A 229 9.26 -26.44 -8.46
C GLU A 229 8.97 -26.33 -6.96
N LEU A 230 8.49 -25.18 -6.47
CA LEU A 230 8.17 -24.97 -5.06
C LEU A 230 6.96 -25.82 -4.65
N LYS A 231 7.15 -27.01 -4.10
CA LYS A 231 6.04 -27.87 -3.66
C LYS A 231 5.78 -27.70 -2.17
N TRP A 232 4.51 -27.78 -1.79
CA TRP A 232 4.15 -27.76 -0.37
C TRP A 232 4.53 -29.09 0.27
N TYR A 233 5.45 -29.02 1.22
CA TYR A 233 5.74 -30.06 2.19
C TYR A 233 5.52 -29.48 3.60
N PRO A 234 4.71 -30.13 4.47
CA PRO A 234 4.53 -29.72 5.86
C PRO A 234 5.87 -29.46 6.55
N VAL A 235 5.92 -28.47 7.45
CA VAL A 235 7.14 -28.01 8.16
C VAL A 235 8.20 -27.39 7.24
N VAL A 236 8.64 -28.09 6.18
CA VAL A 236 9.66 -27.62 5.22
C VAL A 236 9.23 -26.31 4.58
N THR A 237 7.98 -26.23 4.11
CA THR A 237 7.46 -25.00 3.49
C THR A 237 7.42 -23.85 4.48
N LEU A 238 7.03 -24.09 5.74
CA LEU A 238 7.04 -23.05 6.77
C LEU A 238 8.46 -22.49 6.98
N LEU A 239 9.45 -23.38 7.08
CA LEU A 239 10.85 -22.98 7.23
C LEU A 239 11.35 -22.20 6.01
N GLN A 240 11.04 -22.67 4.79
CA GLN A 240 11.37 -21.97 3.55
C GLN A 240 10.77 -20.55 3.53
N LEU A 241 9.46 -20.41 3.77
CA LEU A 241 8.79 -19.12 3.79
C LEU A 241 9.32 -18.20 4.90
N THR A 242 9.77 -18.76 6.02
CA THR A 242 10.41 -17.99 7.10
C THR A 242 11.75 -17.41 6.64
N VAL A 243 12.57 -18.20 5.94
CA VAL A 243 13.84 -17.72 5.35
C VAL A 243 13.57 -16.69 4.26
N ASP A 244 12.61 -16.95 3.36
CA ASP A 244 12.23 -16.04 2.29
C ASP A 244 11.76 -14.69 2.87
N MET A 245 10.97 -14.70 3.96
CA MET A 245 10.53 -13.48 4.64
C MET A 245 11.71 -12.68 5.23
N ALA A 246 12.73 -13.36 5.78
CA ALA A 246 13.94 -12.69 6.27
C ALA A 246 14.78 -12.07 5.15
N MET A 247 14.66 -12.59 3.93
CA MET A 247 15.37 -12.14 2.73
C MET A 247 14.47 -11.34 1.76
N ALA A 248 13.27 -10.96 2.18
CA ALA A 248 12.21 -10.50 1.28
C ALA A 248 12.58 -9.28 0.41
N THR A 249 13.49 -8.44 0.90
CA THR A 249 13.96 -7.22 0.22
C THR A 249 15.25 -7.42 -0.59
N THR A 250 15.74 -8.65 -0.72
CA THR A 250 16.95 -8.99 -1.51
C THR A 250 16.63 -9.44 -2.93
N ALA A 251 15.35 -9.66 -3.25
CA ALA A 251 14.90 -10.01 -4.58
C ALA A 251 15.16 -8.87 -5.59
N PRO A 252 15.31 -9.19 -6.89
CA PRO A 252 15.34 -8.17 -7.92
C PRO A 252 14.08 -7.30 -7.90
N MET A 253 14.21 -6.04 -8.32
CA MET A 253 13.09 -5.12 -8.46
C MET A 253 11.96 -5.73 -9.30
N GLY A 254 10.72 -5.69 -8.80
CA GLY A 254 9.55 -6.32 -9.43
C GLY A 254 9.23 -7.72 -8.92
N TYR A 255 9.95 -8.21 -7.90
CA TYR A 255 9.79 -9.54 -7.31
C TYR A 255 9.85 -9.46 -5.78
N GLY A 256 9.35 -10.49 -5.10
CA GLY A 256 9.36 -10.58 -3.64
C GLY A 256 8.68 -9.37 -3.01
N HIS A 257 9.36 -8.72 -2.07
CA HIS A 257 8.84 -7.53 -1.39
C HIS A 257 9.45 -6.22 -1.93
N VAL A 258 9.95 -6.24 -3.18
CA VAL A 258 10.61 -5.09 -3.84
C VAL A 258 9.76 -4.60 -5.01
N TYR A 259 8.90 -3.63 -4.73
CA TYR A 259 7.88 -3.15 -5.66
C TYR A 259 8.43 -2.16 -6.70
N ALA A 260 7.99 -2.32 -7.95
CA ALA A 260 8.58 -1.70 -9.12
C ALA A 260 7.81 -0.43 -9.50
N PRO A 261 8.49 0.69 -9.84
CA PRO A 261 7.84 1.92 -10.28
C PRO A 261 6.80 1.73 -11.39
N GLU A 262 7.09 0.92 -12.42
CA GLU A 262 6.16 0.71 -13.53
C GLU A 262 4.84 0.04 -13.13
N HIS A 263 4.82 -0.74 -12.05
CA HIS A 263 3.60 -1.33 -11.50
C HIS A 263 2.88 -0.34 -10.58
N TYR A 264 3.61 0.51 -9.87
CA TYR A 264 3.05 1.65 -9.13
C TYR A 264 2.36 2.67 -10.05
N ILE A 265 2.89 2.90 -11.25
CA ILE A 265 2.28 3.81 -12.24
C ILE A 265 0.84 3.39 -12.55
N ASP A 266 0.61 2.10 -12.83
CA ASP A 266 -0.74 1.59 -13.11
C ASP A 266 -1.67 1.76 -11.91
N ALA A 267 -1.19 1.43 -10.72
CA ALA A 267 -1.96 1.54 -9.49
C ALA A 267 -2.32 2.98 -9.14
N TRP A 268 -1.39 3.92 -9.29
CA TRP A 268 -1.64 5.34 -9.04
C TRP A 268 -2.58 5.96 -10.06
N ILE A 269 -2.48 5.59 -11.33
CA ILE A 269 -3.43 6.03 -12.37
C ILE A 269 -4.86 5.70 -11.93
N GLU A 270 -5.08 4.48 -11.47
CA GLU A 270 -6.41 4.03 -11.06
C GLU A 270 -6.89 4.68 -9.77
N VAL A 271 -6.05 4.69 -8.71
CA VAL A 271 -6.42 5.26 -7.41
C VAL A 271 -6.70 6.76 -7.50
N THR A 272 -5.87 7.52 -8.23
CA THR A 272 -5.95 8.98 -8.26
C THR A 272 -6.76 9.54 -9.43
N ASP A 273 -7.39 8.65 -10.22
CA ASP A 273 -8.17 9.00 -11.41
C ASP A 273 -7.40 9.89 -12.39
N VAL A 274 -6.16 9.50 -12.72
CA VAL A 274 -5.30 10.30 -13.60
C VAL A 274 -5.95 10.44 -14.97
N ARG A 275 -6.14 11.68 -15.42
CA ARG A 275 -6.68 12.02 -16.75
C ARG A 275 -5.64 12.78 -17.56
N GLY A 276 -5.76 12.71 -18.89
CA GLY A 276 -4.92 13.47 -19.81
C GLY A 276 -3.58 12.83 -20.20
N TRP A 277 -3.24 11.67 -19.64
CA TRP A 277 -2.12 10.86 -20.10
C TRP A 277 -2.56 9.89 -21.20
N THR A 278 -1.83 9.88 -22.31
CA THR A 278 -1.99 8.87 -23.36
C THR A 278 -1.27 7.57 -22.98
N ALA A 279 -1.71 6.44 -23.52
CA ALA A 279 -1.04 5.15 -23.32
C ALA A 279 0.46 5.19 -23.73
N GLU A 280 0.78 5.95 -24.79
CA GLU A 280 2.18 6.14 -25.22
C GLU A 280 3.00 6.94 -24.19
N GLN A 281 2.45 7.99 -23.59
CA GLN A 281 3.13 8.73 -22.53
C GLN A 281 3.34 7.86 -21.27
N ILE A 282 2.34 7.07 -20.89
CA ILE A 282 2.46 6.13 -19.76
C ILE A 282 3.56 5.10 -20.03
N ASN A 283 3.58 4.52 -21.23
CA ASN A 283 4.62 3.56 -21.60
C ASN A 283 6.01 4.19 -21.61
N ARG A 284 6.15 5.44 -22.10
CA ARG A 284 7.42 6.18 -22.01
C ARG A 284 7.85 6.42 -20.57
N LEU A 285 6.93 6.78 -19.68
CA LEU A 285 7.23 6.96 -18.26
C LEU A 285 7.71 5.66 -17.61
N LYS A 286 7.02 4.54 -17.87
CA LYS A 286 7.45 3.21 -17.40
C LYS A 286 8.85 2.85 -17.89
N LEU A 287 9.13 3.07 -19.18
CA LEU A 287 10.45 2.83 -19.76
C LEU A 287 11.54 3.71 -19.15
N GLU A 288 11.23 4.95 -18.80
CA GLU A 288 12.18 5.84 -18.13
C GLU A 288 12.56 5.31 -16.73
N PHE A 289 11.59 4.88 -15.93
CA PHE A 289 11.89 4.28 -14.62
C PHE A 289 12.64 2.94 -14.75
N LEU A 290 12.33 2.14 -15.76
CA LEU A 290 13.07 0.90 -16.04
C LEU A 290 14.54 1.15 -16.35
N ARG A 291 14.88 2.24 -17.05
CA ARG A 291 16.26 2.60 -17.40
C ARG A 291 17.10 3.12 -16.24
N ARG A 292 16.46 3.63 -15.18
CA ARG A 292 17.13 4.17 -13.99
C ARG A 292 17.58 3.09 -13.00
N ARG A 293 17.24 1.83 -13.26
CA ARG A 293 17.57 0.67 -12.44
C ARG A 293 18.98 0.18 -12.65
#